data_AF-A0A7V9NJ37-F1
#
_entry.id   AF-A0A7V9NJ37-F1
#
_cell.length_a   1.000
_cell.length_b   1.000
_cell.length_c   1.000
_cell.angle_alpha   90.00
_cell.angle_beta   90.00
_cell.angle_gamma   90.00
#
_symmetry.space_group_name_H-M   'P 1'
#
loop_
_entity.id
_entity.type
_entity.pdbx_description
1 polymer ?
#
loop_
_entity_poly.entity_id
_entity_poly.type
_entity_poly.pdbx_seq_one_letter_code
_entity_poly.pdbx_strand_id
1 'polypeptide(L)'
;MAVRPPQFILVLLLLAAITGEGFQQSPPNRPWPPGVQKVPADSPPLSPEEALQTFYMPPGFRLELVAAEPLIQDPVAIDWDTKGRLWAVEMPGFMKDILASEERAPVGRVVVLQDTDGDGRMDSRTVFADRLVLARSLKVLDRGVLVGEPPNAWFMRDEDNDLRADTRELVTAEYGRLEVDPQNNANGFYWGLDNRMHTAGQSAIEIALKGGTWTVHRTLPRGEWGVSQDDAGRIYRNTNESALHVDLVPTPYYARHPNLLRTRGSYER
;
A
#
# COMPACT_ATOMS: atom_id res chain seq x y z
N MET A 1 -47.26 64.30 0.97
CA MET A 1 -47.42 63.58 -0.32
C MET A 1 -46.18 62.72 -0.51
N ALA A 2 -46.37 61.43 -0.77
CA ALA A 2 -45.42 60.34 -0.51
C ALA A 2 -44.18 60.30 -1.41
N VAL A 3 -43.03 59.88 -0.86
CA VAL A 3 -42.02 59.05 -1.53
C VAL A 3 -41.35 58.15 -0.47
N ARG A 4 -41.37 56.82 -0.68
CA ARG A 4 -40.67 55.81 0.14
C ARG A 4 -39.18 55.73 -0.25
N PRO A 5 -38.25 55.46 0.68
CA PRO A 5 -36.98 54.81 0.39
C PRO A 5 -37.03 53.29 0.71
N PRO A 6 -36.10 52.49 0.14
CA PRO A 6 -36.30 51.06 -0.09
C PRO A 6 -36.02 50.18 1.13
N GLN A 7 -36.73 49.05 1.20
CA GLN A 7 -36.49 47.97 2.13
C GLN A 7 -35.20 47.25 1.74
N PHE A 8 -34.16 47.33 2.57
CA PHE A 8 -33.06 46.37 2.53
C PHE A 8 -33.48 45.15 3.33
N ILE A 9 -33.86 44.08 2.64
CA ILE A 9 -33.98 42.75 3.22
C ILE A 9 -32.55 42.23 3.39
N LEU A 10 -32.05 42.23 4.62
CA LEU A 10 -30.83 41.54 4.98
C LEU A 10 -31.17 40.03 5.02
N VAL A 11 -30.96 39.34 3.92
CA VAL A 11 -30.99 37.87 3.89
C VAL A 11 -29.69 37.39 4.54
N LEU A 12 -29.77 37.03 5.83
CA LEU A 12 -28.74 36.23 6.48
C LEU A 12 -28.80 34.81 5.87
N LEU A 13 -28.01 34.61 4.82
CA LEU A 13 -27.64 33.27 4.36
C LEU A 13 -26.67 32.69 5.41
N LEU A 14 -27.22 31.95 6.37
CA LEU A 14 -26.45 30.96 7.11
C LEU A 14 -26.06 29.86 6.11
N LEU A 15 -24.87 29.98 5.51
CA LEU A 15 -24.16 28.81 5.01
C LEU A 15 -23.76 28.00 6.25
N ALA A 16 -24.61 27.07 6.65
CA ALA A 16 -24.13 25.91 7.37
C ALA A 16 -23.28 25.12 6.35
N ALA A 17 -21.96 25.31 6.41
CA ALA A 17 -21.04 24.35 5.85
C ALA A 17 -21.29 23.04 6.61
N ILE A 18 -22.07 22.14 6.00
CA ILE A 18 -22.13 20.76 6.45
C ILE A 18 -20.79 20.17 6.03
N THR A 19 -19.77 20.34 6.85
CA THR A 19 -18.59 19.50 6.79
C THR A 19 -19.08 18.11 7.19
N GLY A 20 -19.30 17.26 6.19
CA GLY A 20 -19.52 15.83 6.42
C GLY A 20 -18.23 15.25 6.96
N GLU A 21 -18.02 15.35 8.27
CA GLU A 21 -16.92 14.68 8.95
C GLU A 21 -17.22 13.17 8.97
N GLY A 22 -16.86 12.47 7.89
CA GLY A 22 -16.84 11.01 7.80
C GLY A 22 -15.71 10.41 8.64
N PHE A 23 -15.75 10.64 9.95
CA PHE A 23 -14.82 10.08 10.92
C PHE A 23 -15.57 9.30 11.99
N GLN A 24 -15.07 8.13 12.33
CA GLN A 24 -15.62 7.29 13.39
C GLN A 24 -14.69 7.22 14.59
N GLN A 25 -15.23 7.49 15.77
CA GLN A 25 -14.59 7.26 17.08
C GLN A 25 -15.49 6.36 17.93
N SER A 26 -14.89 5.56 18.82
CA SER A 26 -15.68 4.81 19.79
C SER A 26 -16.31 5.76 20.83
N PRO A 27 -17.55 5.51 21.28
CA PRO A 27 -18.14 6.27 22.38
C PRO A 27 -17.24 6.21 23.63
N PRO A 28 -17.04 7.33 24.35
CA PRO A 28 -16.03 7.44 25.42
C PRO A 28 -16.24 6.47 26.60
N ASN A 29 -17.44 5.93 26.79
CA ASN A 29 -17.78 5.03 27.89
C ASN A 29 -17.94 3.55 27.47
N ARG A 30 -17.45 3.17 26.28
CA ARG A 30 -17.49 1.77 25.83
C ARG A 30 -16.24 1.01 26.31
N PRO A 31 -16.37 -0.18 26.93
CA PRO A 31 -15.21 -0.98 27.34
C PRO A 31 -14.39 -1.47 26.13
N TRP A 32 -13.06 -1.54 26.31
CA TRP A 32 -12.09 -1.97 25.30
C TRP A 32 -11.16 -3.07 25.87
N PRO A 33 -10.79 -4.11 25.10
CA PRO A 33 -11.19 -4.40 23.71
C PRO A 33 -12.67 -4.80 23.59
N PRO A 34 -13.29 -4.65 22.40
CA PRO A 34 -14.62 -5.16 22.18
C PRO A 34 -14.62 -6.68 22.36
N GLY A 35 -15.68 -7.22 22.98
CA GLY A 35 -15.90 -8.67 22.98
C GLY A 35 -16.11 -9.20 21.55
N VAL A 36 -15.95 -10.51 21.37
CA VAL A 36 -16.24 -11.20 20.09
C VAL A 36 -17.66 -10.86 19.63
N GLN A 37 -17.78 -10.29 18.44
CA GLN A 37 -19.07 -9.92 17.88
C GLN A 37 -19.66 -11.07 17.06
N LYS A 38 -20.95 -11.32 17.25
CA LYS A 38 -21.70 -12.21 16.35
C LYS A 38 -21.93 -11.45 15.04
N VAL A 39 -21.27 -11.90 13.98
CA VAL A 39 -21.52 -11.42 12.63
C VAL A 39 -22.68 -12.19 12.00
N PRO A 40 -23.52 -11.56 11.15
CA PRO A 40 -24.52 -12.28 10.37
C PRO A 40 -23.88 -13.37 9.51
N ALA A 41 -24.65 -14.42 9.18
CA ALA A 41 -24.18 -15.45 8.25
C ALA A 41 -24.00 -14.88 6.83
N ASP A 42 -24.82 -13.89 6.47
CA ASP A 42 -24.71 -13.16 5.21
C ASP A 42 -23.63 -12.06 5.34
N SER A 43 -22.75 -11.96 4.34
CA SER A 43 -21.69 -10.93 4.25
C SER A 43 -21.89 -10.08 2.98
N PRO A 44 -22.93 -9.24 2.92
CA PRO A 44 -23.13 -8.36 1.78
C PRO A 44 -22.02 -7.30 1.68
N PRO A 45 -21.66 -6.85 0.47
CA PRO A 45 -20.78 -5.71 0.30
C PRO A 45 -21.45 -4.45 0.87
N LEU A 46 -20.65 -3.59 1.49
CA LEU A 46 -21.08 -2.31 2.06
C LEU A 46 -20.49 -1.16 1.24
N SER A 47 -21.19 -0.04 1.16
CA SER A 47 -20.56 1.23 0.74
C SER A 47 -19.49 1.66 1.76
N PRO A 48 -18.51 2.49 1.37
CA PRO A 48 -17.51 3.02 2.31
C PRO A 48 -18.14 3.68 3.56
N GLU A 49 -19.22 4.44 3.39
CA GLU A 49 -19.92 5.12 4.47
C GLU A 49 -20.61 4.13 5.42
N GLU A 50 -21.22 3.07 4.90
CA GLU A 50 -21.82 2.00 5.70
C GLU A 50 -20.75 1.16 6.41
N ALA A 51 -19.65 0.85 5.73
CA ALA A 51 -18.54 0.10 6.29
C ALA A 51 -17.91 0.85 7.48
N LEU A 52 -17.70 2.17 7.36
CA LEU A 52 -17.19 3.01 8.45
C LEU A 52 -17.97 2.81 9.75
N GLN A 53 -19.30 2.70 9.67
CA GLN A 53 -20.20 2.50 10.82
C GLN A 53 -19.96 1.19 11.57
N THR A 54 -19.31 0.21 10.94
CA THR A 54 -19.08 -1.12 11.53
C THR A 54 -17.81 -1.22 12.38
N PHE A 55 -16.87 -0.26 12.27
CA PHE A 55 -15.56 -0.34 12.92
C PHE A 55 -15.59 0.07 14.40
N TYR A 56 -14.74 -0.59 15.19
CA TYR A 56 -14.53 -0.27 16.61
C TYR A 56 -13.09 0.19 16.83
N MET A 57 -12.94 1.45 17.23
CA MET A 57 -11.61 2.04 17.46
C MET A 57 -11.22 2.00 18.94
N PRO A 58 -9.95 1.75 19.30
CA PRO A 58 -9.49 1.95 20.66
C PRO A 58 -9.69 3.42 21.11
N PRO A 59 -9.84 3.68 22.41
CA PRO A 59 -9.86 5.05 22.92
C PRO A 59 -8.64 5.85 22.44
N GLY A 60 -8.88 7.07 21.94
CA GLY A 60 -7.83 7.94 21.38
C GLY A 60 -7.53 7.74 19.90
N PHE A 61 -8.16 6.79 19.22
CA PHE A 61 -8.02 6.55 17.78
C PHE A 61 -9.30 6.94 17.04
N ARG A 62 -9.13 7.40 15.79
CA ARG A 62 -10.21 7.63 14.83
C ARG A 62 -9.91 6.88 13.54
N LEU A 63 -10.96 6.55 12.80
CA LEU A 63 -10.87 5.99 11.45
C LEU A 63 -11.37 7.03 10.44
N GLU A 64 -10.65 7.16 9.33
CA GLU A 64 -10.92 8.14 8.28
C GLU A 64 -10.90 7.44 6.92
N LEU A 65 -11.88 7.75 6.06
CA LEU A 65 -11.87 7.30 4.68
C LEU A 65 -10.92 8.19 3.87
N VAL A 66 -9.83 7.62 3.37
CA VAL A 66 -8.80 8.33 2.59
C VAL A 66 -9.05 8.24 1.08
N ALA A 67 -9.48 7.08 0.58
CA ALA A 67 -9.81 6.86 -0.83
C ALA A 67 -10.77 5.67 -0.96
N ALA A 68 -11.66 5.71 -1.95
CA ALA A 68 -12.57 4.63 -2.34
C ALA A 68 -12.79 4.62 -3.85
N GLU A 69 -13.45 3.59 -4.37
CA GLU A 69 -13.91 3.55 -5.75
C GLU A 69 -14.79 4.77 -6.07
N PRO A 70 -14.68 5.35 -7.29
CA PRO A 70 -13.87 4.89 -8.43
C PRO A 70 -12.42 5.43 -8.42
N LEU A 71 -12.00 6.15 -7.38
CA LEU A 71 -10.69 6.79 -7.33
C LEU A 71 -9.54 5.78 -7.23
N ILE A 72 -9.77 4.66 -6.54
CA ILE A 72 -8.84 3.54 -6.41
C ILE A 72 -9.55 2.24 -6.75
N GLN A 73 -8.82 1.26 -7.28
CA GLN A 73 -9.36 -0.05 -7.64
C GLN A 73 -8.34 -1.15 -7.35
N ASP A 74 -8.76 -2.21 -6.65
CA ASP A 74 -7.95 -3.39 -6.35
C ASP A 74 -6.50 -3.07 -5.88
N PRO A 75 -6.31 -2.17 -4.89
CA PRO A 75 -4.98 -1.78 -4.44
C PRO A 75 -4.31 -2.91 -3.65
N VAL A 76 -3.06 -3.23 -3.99
CA VAL A 76 -2.29 -4.32 -3.34
C VAL A 76 -1.03 -3.84 -2.61
N ALA A 77 -0.57 -2.63 -2.91
CA ALA A 77 0.50 -1.97 -2.19
C ALA A 77 0.30 -0.46 -2.26
N ILE A 78 0.70 0.24 -1.21
CA ILE A 78 0.71 1.70 -1.16
C ILE A 78 2.04 2.22 -0.62
N ASP A 79 2.39 3.45 -0.99
CA ASP A 79 3.46 4.22 -0.38
C ASP A 79 3.11 5.72 -0.43
N TRP A 80 3.81 6.53 0.35
CA TRP A 80 3.58 7.97 0.43
C TRP A 80 4.81 8.72 -0.02
N ASP A 81 4.60 9.80 -0.77
CA ASP A 81 5.68 10.70 -1.10
C ASP A 81 5.77 11.91 -0.17
N THR A 82 6.83 12.70 -0.34
CA THR A 82 7.12 13.88 0.48
C THR A 82 6.12 15.03 0.30
N LYS A 83 5.23 14.95 -0.70
CA LYS A 83 4.15 15.91 -0.95
C LYS A 83 2.81 15.43 -0.36
N GLY A 84 2.80 14.29 0.35
CA GLY A 84 1.59 13.72 0.93
C GLY A 84 0.67 13.05 -0.10
N ARG A 85 1.18 12.73 -1.30
CA ARG A 85 0.41 12.00 -2.32
C ARG A 85 0.44 10.51 -2.01
N LEU A 86 -0.71 9.84 -2.16
CA LEU A 86 -0.84 8.40 -1.98
C LEU A 86 -0.54 7.69 -3.31
N TRP A 87 0.52 6.89 -3.33
CA TRP A 87 0.86 6.06 -4.48
C TRP A 87 0.34 4.66 -4.24
N ALA A 88 -0.32 4.06 -5.24
CA ALA A 88 -0.86 2.71 -5.13
C ALA A 88 -0.55 1.87 -6.36
N VAL A 89 -0.26 0.59 -6.14
CA VAL A 89 -0.29 -0.44 -7.18
C VAL A 89 -1.68 -1.05 -7.19
N GLU A 90 -2.33 -0.98 -8.34
CA GLU A 90 -3.62 -1.60 -8.61
C GLU A 90 -3.41 -2.89 -9.40
N MET A 91 -3.99 -4.00 -8.94
CA MET A 91 -3.83 -5.33 -9.54
C MET A 91 -5.18 -5.95 -9.97
N PRO A 92 -5.95 -5.30 -10.87
CA PRO A 92 -7.27 -5.78 -11.29
C PRO A 92 -7.22 -7.09 -12.11
N GLY A 93 -6.04 -7.54 -12.53
CA GLY A 93 -5.86 -8.81 -13.24
C GLY A 93 -6.02 -10.04 -12.36
N PHE A 94 -5.78 -9.93 -11.05
CA PHE A 94 -5.68 -11.08 -10.16
C PHE A 94 -7.04 -11.73 -9.90
N MET A 95 -7.15 -13.04 -10.13
CA MET A 95 -8.31 -13.88 -9.78
C MET A 95 -9.69 -13.23 -10.07
N LYS A 96 -9.84 -12.63 -11.26
CA LYS A 96 -11.12 -12.01 -11.69
C LYS A 96 -12.30 -12.97 -11.66
N ASP A 97 -12.03 -14.25 -11.89
CA ASP A 97 -12.98 -15.36 -11.76
C ASP A 97 -12.27 -16.60 -11.20
N ILE A 98 -13.04 -17.65 -10.92
CA ILE A 98 -12.53 -18.91 -10.36
C ILE A 98 -11.53 -19.64 -11.28
N LEU A 99 -11.49 -19.28 -12.57
CA LEU A 99 -10.58 -19.85 -13.56
C LEU A 99 -9.34 -19.00 -13.77
N ALA A 100 -9.22 -17.86 -13.08
CA ALA A 100 -8.18 -16.86 -13.29
C ALA A 100 -8.08 -16.41 -14.77
N SER A 101 -9.23 -16.24 -15.43
CA SER A 101 -9.26 -15.83 -16.84
C SER A 101 -8.53 -14.49 -17.04
N GLU A 102 -7.68 -14.43 -18.07
CA GLU A 102 -6.93 -13.23 -18.45
C GLU A 102 -6.06 -12.63 -17.33
N GLU A 103 -5.64 -13.45 -16.35
CA GLU A 103 -4.87 -12.97 -15.19
C GLU A 103 -3.57 -12.24 -15.57
N ARG A 104 -3.02 -12.60 -16.74
CA ARG A 104 -1.80 -11.99 -17.30
C ARG A 104 -2.05 -10.86 -18.29
N ALA A 105 -3.30 -10.42 -18.44
CA ALA A 105 -3.58 -9.23 -19.22
C ALA A 105 -2.86 -8.02 -18.59
N PRO A 106 -2.25 -7.14 -19.39
CA PRO A 106 -1.52 -5.97 -18.89
C PRO A 106 -2.52 -4.88 -18.48
N VAL A 107 -3.23 -5.09 -17.37
CA VAL A 107 -4.27 -4.20 -16.85
C VAL A 107 -3.90 -3.56 -15.51
N GLY A 108 -2.76 -3.95 -14.93
CA GLY A 108 -2.22 -3.37 -13.71
C GLY A 108 -1.70 -1.95 -13.91
N ARG A 109 -1.76 -1.17 -12.85
CA ARG A 109 -1.43 0.27 -12.87
C ARG A 109 -0.68 0.67 -11.60
N VAL A 110 0.16 1.70 -11.73
CA VAL A 110 0.57 2.53 -10.60
C VAL A 110 -0.18 3.85 -10.70
N VAL A 111 -0.87 4.23 -9.64
CA VAL A 111 -1.66 5.46 -9.57
C VAL A 111 -1.16 6.37 -8.47
N VAL A 112 -1.32 7.66 -8.68
CA VAL A 112 -1.03 8.72 -7.71
C VAL A 112 -2.34 9.39 -7.38
N LEU A 113 -2.71 9.36 -6.11
CA LEU A 113 -3.87 10.04 -5.59
C LEU A 113 -3.43 11.27 -4.81
N GLN A 114 -4.17 12.37 -4.99
CA GLN A 114 -3.89 13.64 -4.35
C GLN A 114 -5.13 14.14 -3.63
N ASP A 115 -4.90 14.79 -2.50
CA ASP A 115 -5.85 15.65 -1.81
C ASP A 115 -5.57 17.09 -2.29
N THR A 116 -6.51 17.70 -3.02
CA THR A 116 -6.33 19.03 -3.60
C THR A 116 -6.95 20.16 -2.77
N ASP A 117 -7.77 19.83 -1.78
CA ASP A 117 -8.43 20.80 -0.90
C ASP A 117 -7.95 20.77 0.56
N GLY A 118 -7.14 19.78 0.92
CA GLY A 118 -6.49 19.63 2.22
C GLY A 118 -7.38 19.05 3.30
N ASP A 119 -8.48 18.37 2.95
CA ASP A 119 -9.42 17.77 3.91
C ASP A 119 -9.00 16.38 4.43
N GLY A 120 -7.91 15.83 3.89
CA GLY A 120 -7.38 14.50 4.22
C GLY A 120 -7.98 13.37 3.37
N ARG A 121 -8.87 13.67 2.42
CA ARG A 121 -9.41 12.74 1.44
C ARG A 121 -8.79 12.98 0.08
N MET A 122 -8.44 11.90 -0.57
CA MET A 122 -7.97 11.98 -1.95
C MET A 122 -9.15 12.30 -2.86
N ASP A 123 -8.96 13.24 -3.79
CA ASP A 123 -9.99 13.75 -4.71
C ASP A 123 -9.53 13.76 -6.17
N SER A 124 -8.24 13.56 -6.42
CA SER A 124 -7.61 13.58 -7.74
C SER A 124 -6.80 12.31 -7.98
N ARG A 125 -6.77 11.85 -9.24
CA ARG A 125 -6.11 10.62 -9.67
C ARG A 125 -5.30 10.86 -10.94
N THR A 126 -4.05 10.44 -10.91
CA THR A 126 -3.19 10.31 -12.10
C THR A 126 -2.71 8.87 -12.24
N VAL A 127 -2.79 8.32 -13.46
CA VAL A 127 -2.15 7.04 -13.78
C VAL A 127 -0.69 7.32 -14.12
N PHE A 128 0.22 6.94 -13.22
CA PHE A 128 1.65 7.13 -13.40
C PHE A 128 2.25 6.11 -14.37
N ALA A 129 1.89 4.84 -14.20
CA ALA A 129 2.29 3.77 -15.10
C ALA A 129 1.11 2.82 -15.35
N ASP A 130 1.00 2.34 -16.58
CA ASP A 130 -0.04 1.40 -17.01
C ASP A 130 0.56 0.15 -17.64
N ARG A 131 -0.33 -0.75 -18.09
CA ARG A 131 0.02 -1.98 -18.80
C ARG A 131 0.97 -2.88 -18.03
N LEU A 132 0.81 -2.90 -16.71
CA LEU A 132 1.57 -3.79 -15.84
C LEU A 132 0.88 -5.14 -15.73
N VAL A 133 1.66 -6.21 -15.67
CA VAL A 133 1.16 -7.58 -15.49
C VAL A 133 1.44 -8.00 -14.05
N LEU A 134 0.37 -8.10 -13.25
CA LEU A 134 0.44 -8.53 -11.84
C LEU A 134 1.53 -7.79 -11.05
N ALA A 135 1.63 -6.46 -11.21
CA ALA A 135 2.48 -5.65 -10.34
C ALA A 135 1.98 -5.71 -8.90
N ARG A 136 2.90 -5.67 -7.94
CA ARG A 136 2.59 -6.07 -6.54
C ARG A 136 3.16 -5.16 -5.48
N SER A 137 4.16 -4.36 -5.84
CA SER A 137 4.91 -3.61 -4.84
C SER A 137 5.44 -2.34 -5.46
N LEU A 138 5.50 -1.29 -4.64
CA LEU A 138 6.13 -0.04 -5.00
C LEU A 138 7.00 0.47 -3.85
N LYS A 139 7.97 1.31 -4.19
CA LYS A 139 8.65 2.19 -3.26
C LYS A 139 8.87 3.54 -3.93
N VAL A 140 8.32 4.60 -3.36
CA VAL A 140 8.56 5.96 -3.84
C VAL A 140 9.92 6.42 -3.31
N LEU A 141 10.75 6.93 -4.20
CA LEU A 141 12.11 7.39 -3.95
C LEU A 141 12.26 8.85 -4.38
N ASP A 142 13.41 9.45 -4.06
CA ASP A 142 13.68 10.86 -4.36
C ASP A 142 13.58 11.20 -5.85
N ARG A 143 14.00 10.28 -6.72
CA ARG A 143 14.14 10.48 -8.17
C ARG A 143 13.26 9.57 -9.02
N GLY A 144 12.31 8.87 -8.42
CA GLY A 144 11.45 7.94 -9.14
C GLY A 144 10.78 6.92 -8.23
N VAL A 145 10.22 5.89 -8.85
CA VAL A 145 9.48 4.83 -8.16
C VAL A 145 10.04 3.48 -8.57
N LEU A 146 10.38 2.67 -7.57
CA LEU A 146 10.72 1.27 -7.79
C LEU A 146 9.42 0.46 -7.81
N VAL A 147 9.15 -0.28 -8.88
CA VAL A 147 7.92 -1.05 -9.09
C VAL A 147 8.26 -2.53 -9.30
N GLY A 148 7.63 -3.39 -8.51
CA GLY A 148 7.81 -4.84 -8.55
C GLY A 148 6.73 -5.46 -9.40
N GLU A 149 7.11 -5.93 -10.59
CA GLU A 149 6.25 -6.58 -11.58
C GLU A 149 6.94 -7.86 -12.04
N PRO A 150 6.67 -9.01 -11.40
CA PRO A 150 7.40 -10.25 -11.62
C PRO A 150 7.56 -10.61 -13.12
N PRO A 151 8.77 -10.99 -13.56
CA PRO A 151 9.97 -11.26 -12.76
C PRO A 151 10.81 -10.02 -12.43
N ASN A 152 10.37 -8.84 -12.86
CA ASN A 152 11.18 -7.64 -12.92
C ASN A 152 10.96 -6.70 -11.73
N ALA A 153 12.01 -5.97 -11.36
CA ALA A 153 11.90 -4.71 -10.64
C ALA A 153 12.30 -3.58 -11.60
N TRP A 154 11.42 -2.60 -11.75
CA TRP A 154 11.57 -1.47 -12.64
C TRP A 154 11.79 -0.19 -11.83
N PHE A 155 12.76 0.62 -12.21
CA PHE A 155 12.86 1.99 -11.72
C PHE A 155 12.25 2.92 -12.77
N MET A 156 11.17 3.58 -12.41
CA MET A 156 10.40 4.46 -13.28
C MET A 156 10.55 5.91 -12.82
N ARG A 157 10.68 6.85 -13.75
CA ARG A 157 10.85 8.28 -13.41
C ARG A 157 9.93 9.16 -14.22
N ASP A 158 9.49 10.23 -13.56
CA ASP A 158 8.82 11.40 -14.11
C ASP A 158 9.89 12.49 -14.25
N GLU A 159 10.17 12.92 -15.47
CA GLU A 159 11.22 13.86 -15.84
C GLU A 159 10.66 15.28 -16.08
N ASP A 160 9.34 15.43 -16.29
CA ASP A 160 8.69 16.71 -16.58
C ASP A 160 7.72 17.19 -15.47
N ASN A 161 7.56 16.41 -14.40
CA ASN A 161 6.70 16.61 -13.24
C ASN A 161 5.19 16.54 -13.54
N ASP A 162 4.76 15.81 -14.57
CA ASP A 162 3.34 15.62 -14.91
C ASP A 162 2.67 14.43 -14.19
N LEU A 163 3.40 13.74 -13.31
CA LEU A 163 3.00 12.52 -12.61
C LEU A 163 2.81 11.30 -13.52
N ARG A 164 3.52 11.24 -14.65
CA ARG A 164 3.59 10.07 -15.53
C ARG A 164 5.02 9.59 -15.67
N ALA A 165 5.18 8.29 -15.82
CA ALA A 165 6.49 7.69 -16.05
C ALA A 165 6.97 7.96 -17.48
N ASP A 166 8.02 8.76 -17.61
CA ASP A 166 8.74 9.00 -18.88
C ASP A 166 9.75 7.90 -19.18
N THR A 167 10.35 7.35 -18.12
CA THR A 167 11.38 6.31 -18.25
C THR A 167 11.03 5.06 -17.46
N ARG A 168 11.53 3.92 -17.94
CA ARG A 168 11.40 2.60 -17.31
C ARG A 168 12.71 1.85 -17.46
N GLU A 169 13.48 1.80 -16.38
CA GLU A 169 14.79 1.14 -16.31
C GLU A 169 14.66 -0.21 -15.60
N LEU A 170 15.24 -1.27 -16.17
CA LEU A 170 15.31 -2.57 -15.51
C LEU A 170 16.38 -2.53 -14.41
N VAL A 171 15.97 -2.67 -13.15
CA VAL A 171 16.89 -2.84 -12.02
C VAL A 171 17.36 -4.28 -11.92
N THR A 172 16.43 -5.22 -12.02
CA THR A 172 16.71 -6.66 -12.01
C THR A 172 15.55 -7.47 -12.56
N ALA A 173 15.87 -8.62 -13.15
CA ALA A 173 14.90 -9.65 -13.56
C ALA A 173 14.79 -10.79 -12.51
N GLU A 174 15.27 -10.57 -11.29
CA GLU A 174 15.29 -11.55 -10.19
C GLU A 174 14.29 -11.21 -9.07
N TYR A 175 13.38 -10.25 -9.28
CA TYR A 175 12.42 -9.84 -8.26
C TYR A 175 11.49 -10.97 -7.87
N GLY A 176 10.87 -11.62 -8.87
CA GLY A 176 9.92 -12.72 -8.69
C GLY A 176 9.90 -13.63 -9.92
N ARG A 177 8.80 -14.35 -10.12
CA ARG A 177 8.65 -15.25 -11.28
C ARG A 177 7.28 -15.08 -11.91
N LEU A 178 7.21 -14.91 -13.23
CA LEU A 178 5.92 -14.77 -13.91
C LEU A 178 5.13 -16.10 -13.94
N GLU A 179 5.84 -17.24 -13.98
CA GLU A 179 5.25 -18.56 -14.19
C GLU A 179 4.85 -19.32 -12.91
N VAL A 180 4.88 -18.65 -11.76
CA VAL A 180 4.46 -19.27 -10.49
C VAL A 180 3.12 -18.71 -10.05
N ASP A 181 2.50 -19.43 -9.12
CA ASP A 181 1.30 -18.99 -8.41
C ASP A 181 1.45 -17.53 -7.94
N PRO A 182 0.59 -16.61 -8.41
CA PRO A 182 0.64 -15.22 -7.97
C PRO A 182 0.40 -15.09 -6.47
N GLN A 183 -0.35 -15.95 -5.80
CA GLN A 183 -0.51 -15.85 -4.35
C GLN A 183 0.84 -15.90 -3.64
N ASN A 184 1.68 -16.87 -4.02
CA ASN A 184 2.98 -17.12 -3.41
C ASN A 184 4.11 -16.56 -4.28
N ASN A 185 4.09 -15.27 -4.59
CA ASN A 185 5.13 -14.63 -5.41
C ASN A 185 5.94 -13.60 -4.60
N ALA A 186 6.82 -12.87 -5.25
CA ALA A 186 7.57 -11.77 -4.67
C ALA A 186 6.66 -10.63 -4.21
N ASN A 187 6.91 -10.09 -3.02
CA ASN A 187 6.20 -8.93 -2.46
C ASN A 187 7.18 -8.00 -1.73
N GLY A 188 6.74 -6.77 -1.50
CA GLY A 188 7.37 -5.80 -0.62
C GLY A 188 8.67 -5.17 -1.16
N PHE A 189 8.86 -3.90 -0.85
CA PHE A 189 10.14 -3.20 -0.90
C PHE A 189 10.34 -2.42 0.39
N TYR A 190 10.45 -3.10 1.52
CA TYR A 190 10.61 -2.42 2.79
C TYR A 190 12.01 -1.84 2.90
N TRP A 191 12.12 -0.51 2.93
CA TRP A 191 13.41 0.17 3.06
C TRP A 191 13.81 0.27 4.54
N GLY A 192 14.78 -0.56 4.93
CA GLY A 192 15.27 -0.62 6.31
C GLY A 192 16.39 0.37 6.61
N LEU A 193 16.66 0.55 7.92
CA LEU A 193 17.75 1.38 8.46
C LEU A 193 19.15 0.98 7.97
N ASP A 194 19.31 -0.23 7.45
CA ASP A 194 20.55 -0.72 6.83
C ASP A 194 20.76 -0.23 5.39
N ASN A 195 19.88 0.67 4.91
CA ASN A 195 19.84 1.20 3.55
C ASN A 195 19.61 0.13 2.47
N ARG A 196 18.92 -0.95 2.84
CA ARG A 196 18.49 -2.01 1.92
C ARG A 196 16.98 -2.06 1.85
N MET A 197 16.47 -2.42 0.68
CA MET A 197 15.08 -2.76 0.44
C MET A 197 14.93 -4.27 0.54
N HIS A 198 14.21 -4.69 1.57
CA HIS A 198 13.91 -6.08 1.88
C HIS A 198 12.64 -6.49 1.15
N THR A 199 12.69 -7.65 0.50
CA THR A 199 11.53 -8.28 -0.15
C THR A 199 10.99 -9.43 0.70
N ALA A 200 9.79 -9.87 0.36
CA ALA A 200 9.06 -10.98 0.95
C ALA A 200 8.62 -12.01 -0.11
N GLY A 201 8.12 -13.14 0.39
CA GLY A 201 7.57 -14.22 -0.41
C GLY A 201 8.67 -15.02 -1.10
N GLN A 202 8.44 -15.36 -2.35
CA GLN A 202 9.40 -16.15 -3.15
C GLN A 202 10.57 -15.31 -3.70
N SER A 203 10.63 -14.02 -3.38
CA SER A 203 11.77 -13.19 -3.71
C SER A 203 12.96 -13.55 -2.82
N ALA A 204 14.11 -13.81 -3.44
CA ALA A 204 15.35 -14.17 -2.75
C ALA A 204 16.42 -13.10 -2.98
N ILE A 205 16.01 -11.82 -3.01
CA ILE A 205 16.90 -10.68 -3.22
C ILE A 205 16.70 -9.57 -2.19
N GLU A 206 17.75 -8.81 -1.93
CA GLU A 206 17.69 -7.48 -1.33
C GLU A 206 18.22 -6.49 -2.36
N ILE A 207 17.61 -5.31 -2.44
CA ILE A 207 18.00 -4.25 -3.37
C ILE A 207 18.57 -3.08 -2.56
N ALA A 208 19.65 -2.48 -3.01
CA ALA A 208 20.16 -1.24 -2.44
C ALA A 208 20.56 -0.26 -3.53
N LEU A 209 20.42 1.03 -3.25
CA LEU A 209 20.88 2.11 -4.12
C LEU A 209 22.10 2.77 -3.46
N LYS A 210 23.29 2.56 -4.03
CA LYS A 210 24.54 3.09 -3.47
C LYS A 210 25.26 3.94 -4.51
N GLY A 211 25.43 5.23 -4.23
CA GLY A 211 26.12 6.15 -5.13
C GLY A 211 25.45 6.28 -6.51
N GLY A 212 24.12 6.12 -6.57
CA GLY A 212 23.35 6.14 -7.82
C GLY A 212 23.37 4.83 -8.60
N THR A 213 23.98 3.76 -8.07
CA THR A 213 23.99 2.43 -8.69
C THR A 213 23.16 1.45 -7.88
N TRP A 214 22.29 0.71 -8.57
CA TRP A 214 21.55 -0.39 -8.00
C TRP A 214 22.45 -1.59 -7.75
N THR A 215 22.38 -2.14 -6.56
CA THR A 215 23.03 -3.41 -6.20
C THR A 215 21.97 -4.39 -5.73
N VAL A 216 22.02 -5.59 -6.29
CA VAL A 216 21.11 -6.69 -5.95
C VAL A 216 21.93 -7.77 -5.27
N HIS A 217 21.48 -8.18 -4.08
CA HIS A 217 22.14 -9.21 -3.30
C HIS A 217 21.18 -10.38 -3.12
N ARG A 218 21.67 -11.61 -3.36
CA ARG A 218 20.93 -12.80 -3.01
C ARG A 218 20.74 -12.87 -1.50
N THR A 219 19.52 -13.20 -1.09
CA THR A 219 19.11 -13.40 0.29
C THR A 219 18.26 -14.68 0.38
N LEU A 220 17.80 -15.05 1.57
CA LEU A 220 16.87 -16.16 1.72
C LEU A 220 15.45 -15.70 1.37
N PRO A 221 14.67 -16.48 0.59
CA PRO A 221 13.25 -16.21 0.36
C PRO A 221 12.44 -16.47 1.62
N ARG A 222 11.68 -15.46 2.07
CA ARG A 222 11.16 -15.41 3.44
C ARG A 222 9.86 -14.59 3.52
N GLY A 223 9.00 -14.99 4.46
CA GLY A 223 7.69 -14.38 4.61
C GLY A 223 6.79 -14.66 3.41
N GLU A 224 5.73 -13.89 3.26
CA GLU A 224 4.83 -13.95 2.13
C GLU A 224 4.34 -12.56 1.73
N TRP A 225 3.82 -11.79 2.69
CA TRP A 225 3.16 -10.52 2.40
C TRP A 225 3.94 -9.29 2.87
N GLY A 226 4.16 -9.18 4.18
CA GLY A 226 4.70 -7.99 4.82
C GLY A 226 6.14 -8.16 5.27
N VAL A 227 6.89 -7.06 5.16
CA VAL A 227 8.19 -6.86 5.81
C VAL A 227 8.12 -5.53 6.55
N SER A 228 8.66 -5.50 7.77
CA SER A 228 8.82 -4.28 8.56
C SER A 228 10.08 -4.37 9.41
N GLN A 229 10.33 -3.36 10.23
CA GLN A 229 11.48 -3.27 11.11
C GLN A 229 11.06 -2.63 12.44
N ASP A 230 11.82 -2.92 13.49
CA ASP A 230 11.73 -2.16 14.74
C ASP A 230 12.77 -1.03 14.81
N ASP A 231 12.72 -0.25 15.88
CA ASP A 231 13.64 0.87 16.10
C ASP A 231 15.12 0.46 16.25
N ALA A 232 15.39 -0.83 16.47
CA ALA A 232 16.74 -1.38 16.58
C ALA A 232 17.28 -1.90 15.24
N GLY A 233 16.48 -1.86 14.18
CA GLY A 233 16.89 -2.32 12.87
C GLY A 233 16.61 -3.81 12.59
N ARG A 234 15.89 -4.52 13.45
CA ARG A 234 15.59 -5.95 13.27
C ARG A 234 14.42 -6.12 12.31
N ILE A 235 14.60 -6.97 11.30
CA ILE A 235 13.59 -7.20 10.26
C ILE A 235 12.53 -8.18 10.76
N TYR A 236 11.27 -7.78 10.60
CA TYR A 236 10.08 -8.56 10.89
C TYR A 236 9.32 -8.91 9.60
N ARG A 237 8.66 -10.07 9.59
CA ARG A 237 7.86 -10.54 8.46
C ARG A 237 6.77 -11.51 8.91
N ASN A 238 5.85 -11.85 8.00
CA ASN A 238 4.81 -12.84 8.24
C ASN A 238 4.71 -13.87 7.10
N THR A 239 4.13 -15.03 7.39
CA THR A 239 3.63 -16.00 6.39
C THR A 239 2.13 -16.18 6.59
N ASN A 240 1.45 -16.95 5.73
CA ASN A 240 0.04 -17.31 5.95
C ASN A 240 -0.20 -18.04 7.29
N GLU A 241 0.76 -18.84 7.75
CA GLU A 241 0.63 -19.68 8.94
C GLU A 241 1.13 -19.01 10.22
N SER A 242 1.73 -17.82 10.13
CA SER A 242 2.39 -17.21 11.28
C SER A 242 2.44 -15.68 11.17
N ALA A 243 1.82 -15.03 12.15
CA ALA A 243 1.65 -13.59 12.19
C ALA A 243 2.97 -12.79 12.27
N LEU A 244 4.01 -13.34 12.90
CA LEU A 244 5.25 -12.60 13.13
C LEU A 244 6.48 -13.50 13.23
N HIS A 245 7.50 -13.20 12.43
CA HIS A 245 8.84 -13.76 12.45
C HIS A 245 9.85 -12.60 12.53
N VAL A 246 10.96 -12.79 13.24
CA VAL A 246 12.04 -11.82 13.35
C VAL A 246 13.37 -12.44 12.93
N ASP A 247 14.19 -11.65 12.26
CA ASP A 247 15.58 -12.01 11.99
C ASP A 247 16.50 -11.49 13.09
N LEU A 248 16.95 -12.40 13.96
CA LEU A 248 17.89 -12.07 15.04
C LEU A 248 19.31 -11.81 14.52
N VAL A 249 19.65 -12.38 13.36
CA VAL A 249 20.91 -12.17 12.65
C VAL A 249 20.58 -11.72 11.23
N PRO A 250 21.30 -10.75 10.64
CA PRO A 250 21.03 -10.30 9.28
C PRO A 250 21.10 -11.44 8.26
N THR A 251 20.16 -11.48 7.32
CA THR A 251 20.04 -12.56 6.33
C THR A 251 21.32 -12.92 5.59
N PRO A 252 22.14 -11.94 5.15
CA PRO A 252 23.30 -12.25 4.35
C PRO A 252 24.31 -13.15 5.07
N TYR A 253 24.25 -13.28 6.39
CA TYR A 253 25.05 -14.26 7.13
C TYR A 253 24.52 -15.68 6.97
N TYR A 254 23.20 -15.87 7.02
CA TYR A 254 22.57 -17.17 6.81
C TYR A 254 22.79 -17.69 5.38
N ALA A 255 22.75 -16.80 4.39
CA ALA A 255 22.97 -17.13 2.98
C ALA A 255 24.40 -17.65 2.69
N ARG A 256 25.36 -17.49 3.60
CA ARG A 256 26.72 -18.05 3.47
C ARG A 256 26.75 -19.56 3.66
N HIS A 257 25.72 -20.14 4.29
CA HIS A 257 25.63 -21.57 4.51
C HIS A 257 24.71 -22.19 3.45
N PRO A 258 25.23 -22.93 2.45
CA PRO A 258 24.46 -23.36 1.28
C PRO A 258 23.31 -24.32 1.63
N ASN A 259 23.38 -25.02 2.78
CA ASN A 259 22.32 -25.93 3.22
C ASN A 259 21.26 -25.24 4.10
N LEU A 260 21.43 -23.96 4.42
CA LEU A 260 20.47 -23.23 5.25
C LEU A 260 19.42 -22.54 4.37
N LEU A 261 18.33 -23.26 4.10
CA LEU A 261 17.30 -22.82 3.14
C LEU A 261 16.21 -21.94 3.76
N ARG A 262 16.07 -21.94 5.09
CA ARG A 262 15.05 -21.17 5.82
C ARG A 262 15.49 -20.87 7.24
N THR A 263 14.96 -19.77 7.78
CA THR A 263 15.10 -19.39 9.19
C THR A 263 13.73 -19.44 9.85
N ARG A 264 13.62 -20.07 11.02
CA ARG A 264 12.34 -20.23 11.75
C ARG A 264 11.94 -18.99 12.56
N GLY A 265 12.79 -17.95 12.58
CA GLY A 265 12.52 -16.68 13.26
C GLY A 265 12.32 -16.85 14.77
N SER A 266 11.35 -16.12 15.34
CA SER A 266 11.01 -16.16 16.78
C SER A 266 10.44 -17.51 17.25
N TYR A 267 10.19 -18.47 16.35
CA TYR A 267 9.68 -19.80 16.69
C TYR A 267 10.78 -20.86 16.85
N GLU A 268 12.04 -20.44 17.06
CA GLU A 268 13.08 -21.34 17.58
C GLU A 268 12.64 -21.84 18.96
N ARG A 269 12.37 -23.15 19.05
CA ARG A 269 12.26 -23.89 20.30
C ARG A 269 13.60 -24.53 20.61
#